data_AF-J4WWV3-F1
#
_entry.id   AF-J4WWV3-F1
#
_cell.length_a   1.000
_cell.length_b   1.000
_cell.length_c   1.000
_cell.angle_alpha   90.00
_cell.angle_beta   90.00
_cell.angle_gamma   90.00
#
_symmetry.space_group_name_H-M   'P 1'
#
loop_
_entity.id
_entity.type
_entity.pdbx_description
1 polymer ?
#
loop_
_entity_poly.entity_id
_entity_poly.type
_entity_poly.pdbx_seq_one_letter_code
_entity_poly.pdbx_strand_id
1 'polypeptide(L)'
;MSVKSKLVQLLKALENIENEINLATFNETEKKVFYTVVTLSNNKKKCNISDVIDHSGLSRSSVYKALKKLDSRSLIQISQSSDDKREFILQPII
;
A
#
# COMPACT_ATOMS: atom_id res chain seq x y z
N MET A 1 26.19 -7.01 -17.21
CA MET A 1 25.55 -7.19 -15.89
C MET A 1 24.56 -8.36 -15.98
N SER A 2 24.68 -9.39 -15.13
CA SER A 2 23.81 -10.57 -15.14
C SER A 2 22.39 -10.24 -14.65
N VAL A 3 21.37 -10.97 -15.10
CA VAL A 3 20.00 -10.87 -14.57
C VAL A 3 19.99 -11.06 -13.04
N LYS A 4 20.82 -11.98 -12.53
CA LYS A 4 21.00 -12.20 -11.09
C LYS A 4 21.42 -10.92 -10.37
N SER A 5 22.42 -10.19 -10.90
CA SER A 5 22.91 -8.99 -10.23
C SER A 5 21.94 -7.82 -10.35
N LYS A 6 21.14 -7.74 -11.42
CA LYS A 6 20.01 -6.79 -11.53
C LYS A 6 18.95 -7.06 -10.47
N LEU A 7 18.56 -8.33 -10.29
CA LEU A 7 17.57 -8.73 -9.28
C LEU A 7 18.04 -8.38 -7.86
N VAL A 8 19.31 -8.66 -7.54
CA VAL A 8 19.89 -8.29 -6.23
C VAL A 8 19.86 -6.78 -6.01
N GLN A 9 20.15 -5.98 -7.04
CA GLN A 9 20.09 -4.52 -6.93
C GLN A 9 18.67 -4.01 -6.70
N LEU A 10 17.68 -4.57 -7.42
CA LEU A 10 16.27 -4.21 -7.23
C LEU A 10 15.76 -4.55 -5.83
N LEU A 11 16.10 -5.73 -5.31
CA LEU A 11 15.72 -6.13 -3.95
C LEU A 11 16.33 -5.21 -2.90
N LYS A 12 17.60 -4.84 -3.04
CA LYS A 12 18.25 -3.87 -2.13
C LYS A 12 17.64 -2.48 -2.23
N ALA A 13 17.31 -2.03 -3.43
CA ALA A 13 16.66 -0.74 -3.63
C ALA A 13 15.27 -0.73 -2.95
N LEU A 14 14.49 -1.80 -3.11
CA LEU A 14 13.20 -1.95 -2.44
C LEU A 14 13.36 -1.95 -0.91
N GLU A 15 14.29 -2.74 -0.37
CA GLU A 15 14.57 -2.80 1.07
C GLU A 15 14.97 -1.42 1.64
N ASN A 16 15.80 -0.66 0.91
CA ASN A 16 16.18 0.69 1.31
C ASN A 16 14.98 1.63 1.37
N ILE A 17 14.12 1.60 0.35
CA ILE A 17 12.88 2.40 0.32
C ILE A 17 11.98 2.00 1.49
N GLU A 18 11.77 0.70 1.71
CA GLU A 18 10.97 0.19 2.82
C GLU A 18 11.48 0.68 4.19
N ASN A 19 12.80 0.79 4.37
CA ASN A 19 13.40 1.32 5.59
C ASN A 19 13.22 2.84 5.70
N GLU A 20 13.42 3.59 4.62
CA GLU A 20 13.27 5.05 4.58
C GLU A 20 11.87 5.49 4.97
N ILE A 21 10.85 4.79 4.48
CA ILE A 21 9.45 5.05 4.83
C ILE A 21 9.00 4.26 6.08
N ASN A 22 9.90 3.60 6.81
CA ASN A 22 9.60 2.80 8.01
C ASN A 22 8.58 1.65 7.80
N LEU A 23 8.35 1.24 6.54
CA LEU A 23 7.50 0.12 6.16
C LEU A 23 8.16 -1.23 6.52
N ALA A 24 9.48 -1.27 6.70
CA ALA A 24 10.19 -2.48 7.12
C ALA A 24 9.66 -3.11 8.42
N THR A 25 9.03 -2.32 9.30
CA THR A 25 8.42 -2.78 10.56
C THR A 25 7.07 -3.49 10.41
N PHE A 26 6.52 -3.52 9.19
CA PHE A 26 5.24 -4.16 8.87
C PHE A 26 5.44 -5.60 8.42
N ASN A 27 4.43 -6.44 8.64
CA ASN A 27 4.45 -7.81 8.14
C ASN A 27 4.12 -7.88 6.64
N GLU A 28 4.32 -9.03 6.01
CA GLU A 28 4.10 -9.21 4.57
C GLU A 28 2.66 -8.89 4.12
N THR A 29 1.66 -9.19 4.95
CA THR A 29 0.25 -8.88 4.63
C THR A 29 0.02 -7.37 4.59
N GLU A 30 0.56 -6.66 5.58
CA GLU A 30 0.46 -5.20 5.67
C GLU A 30 1.24 -4.51 4.54
N LYS A 31 2.47 -5.00 4.25
CA LYS A 31 3.27 -4.55 3.11
C LYS A 31 2.53 -4.75 1.79
N LYS A 32 1.91 -5.92 1.59
CA LYS A 32 1.10 -6.22 0.40
C LYS A 32 -0.05 -5.24 0.22
N VAL A 33 -0.76 -4.92 1.31
CA VAL A 33 -1.82 -3.89 1.29
C VAL A 33 -1.25 -2.54 0.88
N PHE A 34 -0.14 -2.11 1.49
CA PHE A 34 0.52 -0.85 1.15
C PHE A 34 0.94 -0.79 -0.33
N TYR A 35 1.65 -1.81 -0.85
CA TYR A 35 2.04 -1.85 -2.26
C TYR A 35 0.84 -1.84 -3.20
N THR A 36 -0.25 -2.49 -2.82
CA THR A 36 -1.50 -2.45 -3.59
C THR A 36 -2.06 -1.04 -3.66
N VAL A 37 -2.11 -0.32 -2.52
CA VAL A 37 -2.57 1.08 -2.47
C VAL A 37 -1.69 1.97 -3.35
N VAL A 38 -0.36 1.90 -3.20
CA VAL A 38 0.58 2.71 -4.01
C VAL A 38 0.40 2.43 -5.50
N THR A 39 0.35 1.15 -5.88
CA THR A 39 0.17 0.73 -7.28
C THR A 39 -1.14 1.24 -7.87
N LEU A 40 -2.24 1.12 -7.14
CA LEU A 40 -3.56 1.57 -7.59
C LEU A 40 -3.65 3.10 -7.64
N SER A 41 -3.07 3.80 -6.66
CA SER A 41 -3.05 5.27 -6.61
C SER A 41 -2.26 5.89 -7.75
N ASN A 42 -1.22 5.21 -8.25
CA ASN A 42 -0.44 5.69 -9.39
C ASN A 42 -1.17 5.49 -10.73
N ASN A 43 -2.01 4.45 -10.82
CA ASN A 43 -2.69 4.07 -12.07
C ASN A 43 -4.12 4.62 -12.19
N LYS A 44 -4.79 4.91 -11.08
CA LYS A 44 -6.18 5.39 -11.02
C LYS A 44 -6.25 6.75 -10.33
N LYS A 45 -7.19 7.62 -10.76
CA LYS A 45 -7.45 8.92 -10.11
C LYS A 45 -7.94 8.79 -8.66
N LYS A 46 -8.63 7.69 -8.32
CA LYS A 46 -9.16 7.41 -6.97
C LYS A 46 -8.92 5.93 -6.67
N CYS A 47 -8.40 5.64 -5.48
CA CYS A 47 -8.18 4.29 -4.98
C CYS A 47 -9.11 4.08 -3.76
N ASN A 48 -10.04 3.14 -3.84
CA ASN A 48 -10.97 2.87 -2.76
C ASN A 48 -10.64 1.55 -2.04
N ILE A 49 -11.18 1.34 -0.84
CA ILE A 49 -10.95 0.11 -0.06
C ILE A 49 -11.36 -1.15 -0.83
N SER A 50 -12.46 -1.09 -1.59
CA SER A 50 -12.93 -2.20 -2.43
C SER A 50 -11.90 -2.59 -3.49
N ASP A 51 -11.25 -1.60 -4.14
CA ASP A 51 -10.19 -1.89 -5.11
C ASP A 51 -9.03 -2.63 -4.43
N VAL A 52 -8.64 -2.21 -3.23
CA VAL A 52 -7.54 -2.87 -2.50
C VAL A 52 -7.91 -4.31 -2.12
N ILE A 53 -9.16 -4.56 -1.72
CA ILE A 53 -9.64 -5.92 -1.45
C ILE A 53 -9.52 -6.79 -2.71
N ASP A 54 -10.01 -6.29 -3.85
CA ASP A 54 -10.06 -7.06 -5.09
C ASP A 54 -8.65 -7.30 -5.66
N HIS A 55 -7.77 -6.31 -5.62
CA HIS A 55 -6.43 -6.40 -6.20
C HIS A 55 -5.38 -7.05 -5.28
N SER A 56 -5.56 -7.00 -3.96
CA SER A 56 -4.62 -7.66 -3.03
C SER A 56 -4.87 -9.16 -2.89
N GLY A 57 -6.08 -9.64 -3.21
CA GLY A 57 -6.50 -11.02 -2.96
C GLY A 57 -6.55 -11.40 -1.48
N LEU A 58 -6.64 -10.40 -0.59
CA LEU A 58 -6.71 -10.59 0.86
C LEU A 58 -8.16 -10.51 1.34
N SER A 59 -8.42 -11.10 2.51
CA SER A 59 -9.72 -10.97 3.14
C SER A 59 -10.00 -9.50 3.51
N ARG A 60 -11.29 -9.11 3.52
CA ARG A 60 -11.70 -7.76 3.95
C ARG A 60 -11.12 -7.39 5.31
N SER A 61 -11.22 -8.28 6.29
CA SER A 61 -10.73 -8.02 7.65
C SER A 61 -9.21 -7.81 7.70
N SER A 62 -8.45 -8.55 6.90
CA SER A 62 -7.00 -8.35 6.75
C SER A 62 -6.68 -6.96 6.17
N VAL A 63 -7.39 -6.56 5.11
CA VAL A 63 -7.21 -5.24 4.48
C VAL A 63 -7.55 -4.13 5.47
N TYR A 64 -8.71 -4.18 6.13
CA TYR A 64 -9.11 -3.14 7.09
C TYR A 64 -8.12 -3.00 8.25
N LYS A 65 -7.63 -4.11 8.82
CA LYS A 65 -6.63 -4.06 9.90
C LYS A 65 -5.32 -3.43 9.42
N ALA A 66 -4.84 -3.81 8.24
CA ALA A 66 -3.63 -3.26 7.66
C ALA A 66 -3.76 -1.76 7.36
N LEU A 67 -4.85 -1.34 6.69
CA LEU A 67 -5.12 0.06 6.38
C LEU A 67 -5.15 0.92 7.65
N LYS A 68 -5.84 0.47 8.70
CA LYS A 68 -5.88 1.19 9.98
C LYS A 68 -4.49 1.37 10.59
N LYS A 69 -3.62 0.36 10.49
CA LYS A 69 -2.24 0.44 11.01
C LYS A 69 -1.37 1.37 10.16
N LEU A 70 -1.49 1.30 8.83
CA LEU A 70 -0.79 2.18 7.90
C LEU A 70 -1.19 3.65 8.11
N ASP A 71 -2.49 3.92 8.30
CA ASP A 71 -3.03 5.25 8.59
C ASP A 71 -2.53 5.78 9.95
N SER A 72 -2.54 4.92 10.99
CA SER A 72 -1.99 5.28 12.31
C SER A 72 -0.47 5.58 12.31
N ARG A 73 0.24 5.16 11.27
CA ARG A 73 1.67 5.37 11.07
C ARG A 73 1.95 6.43 9.99
N SER A 74 0.91 7.13 9.53
CA SER A 74 0.99 8.19 8.53
C SER A 74 1.63 7.76 7.20
N LEU A 75 1.44 6.49 6.81
CA LEU A 75 1.88 5.99 5.49
C LEU A 75 0.81 6.14 4.42
N ILE A 76 -0.44 6.14 4.84
CA ILE A 76 -1.60 6.41 4.00
C ILE A 76 -2.53 7.37 4.73
N GLN A 77 -3.35 8.07 3.98
CA GLN A 77 -4.50 8.82 4.47
C GLN A 77 -5.77 8.13 4.00
N ILE A 78 -6.69 7.94 4.94
CA ILE A 78 -8.05 7.47 4.63
C ILE A 78 -9.00 8.66 4.76
N SER A 79 -9.66 9.03 3.66
CA SER A 79 -10.63 10.13 3.64
C SER A 79 -11.97 9.67 3.07
N GLN A 80 -13.07 10.20 3.60
CA GLN A 80 -14.39 9.92 3.05
C GLN A 80 -14.57 10.70 1.73
N SER A 81 -15.09 10.04 0.70
CA SER A 81 -15.35 10.68 -0.59
C SER A 81 -16.42 11.78 -0.45
N SER A 82 -16.19 12.90 -1.14
CA SER A 82 -17.15 14.01 -1.24
C SER A 82 -18.36 13.66 -2.10
N ASP A 83 -18.17 12.78 -3.09
CA ASP A 83 -19.16 12.45 -4.12
C ASP A 83 -20.07 11.31 -3.64
N ASP A 84 -19.52 10.34 -2.92
CA ASP A 84 -20.27 9.26 -2.26
C ASP A 84 -19.72 9.03 -0.84
N LYS A 85 -20.46 9.45 0.18
CA LYS A 85 -20.04 9.30 1.59
C LYS A 85 -19.87 7.83 2.03
N ARG A 86 -20.31 6.85 1.24
CA ARG A 86 -20.09 5.42 1.54
C ARG A 86 -18.70 4.95 1.11
N GLU A 87 -18.02 5.72 0.27
CA GLU A 87 -16.69 5.38 -0.22
C GLU A 87 -15.60 6.07 0.61
N PHE A 88 -14.53 5.32 0.85
CA PHE A 88 -13.30 5.82 1.45
C PHE A 88 -12.20 5.79 0.40
N ILE A 89 -11.59 6.96 0.19
CA ILE A 89 -10.47 7.19 -0.71
C ILE A 89 -9.18 7.02 0.09
N LEU A 90 -8.27 6.23 -0.48
CA LEU A 90 -6.96 5.92 0.06
C LEU A 90 -5.89 6.67 -0.75
N GLN A 91 -5.00 7.39 -0.05
CA GLN A 91 -3.89 8.11 -0.66
C GLN A 91 -2.60 7.81 0.10
N PRO A 92 -1.51 7.35 -0.56
CA PRO A 92 -0.19 7.29 0.08
C PRO A 92 0.30 8.68 0.49
N ILE A 93 0.97 8.77 1.64
CA ILE A 93 1.60 10.01 2.15
C ILE A 93 3.12 9.90 1.98
N ILE A 94 3.57 9.49 0.80
CA ILE A 94 4.98 9.31 0.43
C ILE A 94 5.29 10.03 -0.88
#